data_AF-A0A5C8IXV3-F1
#
_entry.id   AF-A0A5C8IXV3-F1
#
_cell.length_a   1.000
_cell.length_b   1.000
_cell.length_c   1.000
_cell.angle_alpha   90.00
_cell.angle_beta   90.00
_cell.angle_gamma   90.00
#
_symmetry.space_group_name_H-M   'P 1'
#
loop_
_entity.id
_entity.type
_entity.pdbx_description
1 polymer ?
#
loop_
_entity_poly.entity_id
_entity_poly.type
_entity_poly.pdbx_seq_one_letter_code
_entity_poly.pdbx_strand_id
1 'polypeptide(L)'
;MPGGRAGKLIAIGCELFTPSLTPEEIEASGWEPEDFEEVPCDVWPAHIRAFELACYLRRQLRTSFSGVLGFDLGPADAWMRRRGIPDSEQIVLEQQLADIEIGMLKTVNKKKD
;
A
#
# COMPACT_ATOMS: atom_id res chain seq x y z
N MET A 1 -22.35 -4.25 -2.31
CA MET A 1 -20.91 -4.35 -2.58
C MET A 1 -20.20 -3.26 -1.78
N PRO A 2 -19.29 -3.56 -0.84
CA PRO A 2 -18.65 -2.53 -0.04
C PRO A 2 -17.47 -1.97 -0.83
N GLY A 3 -17.75 -1.06 -1.78
CA GLY A 3 -16.71 -0.49 -2.65
C GLY A 3 -16.73 1.03 -2.65
N GLY A 4 -16.93 1.66 -1.49
CA GLY A 4 -16.74 3.11 -1.37
C GLY A 4 -15.28 3.52 -1.62
N ARG A 5 -14.97 4.83 -1.58
CA ARG A 5 -13.61 5.37 -1.74
C ARG A 5 -12.55 4.63 -0.89
N ALA A 6 -12.90 4.24 0.33
CA ALA A 6 -12.05 3.44 1.21
C ALA A 6 -11.70 2.05 0.65
N GLY A 7 -12.62 1.39 -0.07
CA GLY A 7 -12.37 0.06 -0.66
C GLY A 7 -11.27 0.09 -1.74
N LYS A 8 -11.20 1.16 -2.52
CA LYS A 8 -10.13 1.38 -3.51
C LYS A 8 -8.77 1.61 -2.85
N LEU A 9 -8.73 2.40 -1.78
CA LEU A 9 -7.51 2.66 -1.01
C LEU A 9 -6.97 1.40 -0.33
N ILE A 10 -7.86 0.56 0.24
CA ILE A 10 -7.48 -0.74 0.79
C ILE A 10 -6.90 -1.64 -0.30
N ALA A 11 -7.51 -1.70 -1.49
CA ALA A 11 -7.00 -2.50 -2.60
C ALA A 11 -5.60 -2.05 -3.06
N ILE A 12 -5.34 -0.74 -3.11
CA ILE A 12 -4.01 -0.18 -3.37
C ILE A 12 -3.00 -0.69 -2.32
N GLY A 13 -3.37 -0.65 -1.05
CA GLY A 13 -2.51 -1.14 0.03
C GLY A 13 -2.22 -2.63 -0.05
N CYS A 14 -3.21 -3.44 -0.43
CA CYS A 14 -2.98 -4.86 -0.65
C CYS A 14 -1.96 -5.07 -1.77
N GLU A 15 -2.19 -4.46 -2.93
CA GLU A 15 -1.40 -4.62 -4.14
C GLU A 15 0.04 -4.15 -3.95
N LEU A 16 0.22 -2.96 -3.39
CA LEU A 16 1.54 -2.35 -3.18
C LEU A 16 2.45 -3.21 -2.30
N PHE A 17 1.88 -4.09 -1.48
CA PHE A 17 2.61 -4.95 -0.54
C PHE A 17 2.49 -6.44 -0.85
N THR A 18 1.82 -6.82 -1.94
CA THR A 18 1.87 -8.19 -2.45
C THR A 18 3.30 -8.45 -2.94
N PRO A 19 3.98 -9.49 -2.45
CA PRO A 19 5.27 -9.89 -3.01
C PRO A 19 5.05 -10.39 -4.44
N SER A 20 5.79 -9.83 -5.40
CA SER A 20 5.87 -10.42 -6.74
C SER A 20 6.56 -11.77 -6.66
N LEU A 21 6.10 -12.74 -7.46
CA LEU A 21 6.81 -14.00 -7.61
C LEU A 21 8.18 -13.74 -8.25
N THR A 22 9.21 -14.40 -7.72
CA THR A 22 10.54 -14.38 -8.31
C THR A 22 10.58 -15.23 -9.58
N PRO A 23 11.50 -14.96 -10.54
CA PRO A 23 11.67 -15.80 -11.72
C PRO A 23 11.89 -17.29 -11.39
N GLU A 24 12.61 -17.58 -10.29
CA GLU A 24 12.85 -18.94 -9.81
C GLU A 24 11.56 -19.61 -9.31
N GLU A 25 10.67 -18.85 -8.62
CA GLU A 25 9.36 -19.34 -8.20
C GLU A 25 8.41 -19.57 -9.39
N ILE A 26 8.50 -18.73 -10.42
CA ILE A 26 7.75 -18.88 -11.67
C ILE A 26 8.22 -20.14 -12.41
N GLU A 27 9.53 -20.29 -12.63
CA GLU A 27 10.11 -21.45 -13.31
C GLU A 27 9.82 -22.76 -12.57
N ALA A 28 9.92 -22.77 -11.23
CA ALA A 28 9.60 -23.94 -10.41
C ALA A 28 8.09 -24.30 -10.44
N SER A 29 7.22 -23.34 -10.75
CA SER A 29 5.77 -23.56 -10.80
C SER A 29 5.30 -24.18 -12.11
N GLY A 30 6.14 -24.17 -13.16
CA GLY A 30 5.82 -24.71 -14.50
C GLY A 30 4.87 -23.83 -15.32
N TRP A 31 4.67 -22.58 -14.92
CA TRP A 31 3.87 -21.56 -15.63
C TRP A 31 4.80 -20.62 -16.39
N GLU A 32 4.35 -20.09 -17.52
CA GLU A 32 5.10 -19.06 -18.24
C GLU A 32 4.83 -17.68 -17.60
N PRO A 33 5.76 -16.72 -17.66
CA PRO A 33 5.55 -15.38 -17.11
C PRO A 33 4.28 -14.69 -17.64
N GLU A 34 3.86 -15.00 -18.87
CA GLU A 34 2.62 -14.48 -19.47
C GLU A 34 1.34 -14.99 -18.78
N ASP A 35 1.39 -16.10 -18.04
CA ASP A 35 0.24 -16.64 -17.30
C ASP A 35 -0.10 -15.81 -16.05
N PHE A 36 0.78 -14.90 -15.63
CA PHE A 36 0.60 -14.02 -14.49
C PHE A 36 0.07 -12.65 -14.91
N GLU A 37 -0.96 -12.61 -15.75
CA GLU A 37 -1.61 -11.38 -16.21
C GLU A 37 -2.24 -10.63 -15.01
N GLU A 38 -1.45 -9.81 -14.33
CA GLU A 38 -1.89 -9.03 -13.17
C GLU A 38 -2.92 -7.99 -13.63
N VAL A 39 -4.13 -8.06 -13.07
CA VAL A 39 -5.14 -7.01 -13.28
C VAL A 39 -4.62 -5.74 -12.61
N PRO A 40 -4.30 -4.67 -13.37
CA PRO A 40 -3.69 -3.48 -12.78
C PRO A 40 -4.65 -2.84 -11.77
N CYS A 41 -4.14 -2.57 -10.57
CA CYS A 41 -4.90 -1.85 -9.55
C CYS A 41 -5.02 -0.37 -9.93
N ASP A 42 -6.21 0.02 -10.38
CA ASP A 42 -6.50 1.39 -10.82
C ASP A 42 -6.52 2.39 -9.64
N VAL A 43 -5.63 3.39 -9.71
CA VAL A 43 -5.51 4.50 -8.75
C VAL A 43 -6.31 5.70 -9.24
N TRP A 44 -7.42 5.98 -8.56
CA TRP A 44 -8.27 7.12 -8.92
C TRP A 44 -7.58 8.47 -8.68
N PRO A 45 -7.88 9.52 -9.48
CA PRO A 45 -7.26 10.84 -9.33
C PRO A 45 -7.31 11.42 -7.91
N ALA A 46 -8.41 11.16 -7.19
CA ALA A 46 -8.61 11.60 -5.81
C ALA A 46 -7.71 10.90 -4.77
N HIS A 47 -6.99 9.85 -5.17
CA HIS A 47 -6.16 9.00 -4.32
C HIS A 47 -4.67 9.02 -4.71
N ILE A 48 -4.30 9.72 -5.79
CA ILE A 48 -2.91 9.78 -6.28
C ILE A 48 -1.96 10.23 -5.17
N ARG A 49 -2.29 11.29 -4.42
CA ARG A 49 -1.41 11.78 -3.36
C ARG A 49 -1.23 10.78 -2.21
N ALA A 50 -2.29 10.07 -1.84
CA ALA A 50 -2.22 9.04 -0.81
C ALA A 50 -1.38 7.86 -1.27
N PHE A 51 -1.52 7.47 -2.54
CA PHE A 51 -0.69 6.45 -3.18
C PHE A 51 0.79 6.87 -3.21
N GLU A 52 1.11 8.08 -3.65
CA GLU A 52 2.49 8.59 -3.66
C GLU A 52 3.11 8.62 -2.26
N LEU A 53 2.34 9.04 -1.25
CA LEU A 53 2.77 9.03 0.14
C LEU A 53 3.00 7.60 0.62
N ALA A 54 2.10 6.66 0.33
CA ALA A 54 2.27 5.25 0.66
C ALA A 54 3.50 4.63 -0.03
N CYS A 55 3.76 4.95 -1.30
CA CYS A 55 4.99 4.53 -1.99
C CYS A 55 6.25 5.07 -1.32
N TYR A 56 6.21 6.33 -0.87
CA TYR A 56 7.32 6.93 -0.12
C TYR A 56 7.54 6.21 1.23
N LEU A 57 6.46 5.91 1.95
CA LEU A 57 6.48 5.25 3.27
C LEU A 57 6.65 3.73 3.20
N ARG A 58 6.55 3.10 2.02
CA ARG A 58 6.71 1.63 1.84
C ARG A 58 7.99 1.07 2.46
N ARG A 59 9.04 1.89 2.56
CA ARG A 59 10.34 1.53 3.15
C ARG A 59 10.49 1.90 4.63
N GLN A 60 9.48 2.52 5.22
CA GLN A 60 9.47 3.09 6.56
C GLN A 60 8.30 2.51 7.35
N LEU A 61 8.44 1.24 7.73
CA LEU A 61 7.43 0.51 8.49
C LEU A 61 7.84 0.39 9.96
N ARG A 62 6.89 0.57 10.85
CA ARG A 62 7.02 0.21 12.26
C ARG A 62 6.80 -1.28 12.40
N THR A 63 7.72 -1.96 13.09
CA THR A 63 7.70 -3.42 13.28
C THR A 63 7.83 -3.77 14.76
N SER A 64 7.31 -4.94 15.14
CA SER A 64 7.53 -5.57 16.44
C SER A 64 7.91 -7.04 16.26
N PHE A 65 8.13 -7.75 17.37
CA PHE A 65 8.31 -9.21 17.36
C PHE A 65 7.14 -9.96 16.73
N SER A 66 5.95 -9.36 16.64
CA SER A 66 4.76 -9.96 16.04
C SER A 66 4.50 -9.54 14.59
N GLY A 67 5.43 -8.82 13.94
CA GLY A 67 5.32 -8.41 12.53
C GLY A 67 5.20 -6.90 12.32
N VAL A 68 4.60 -6.50 11.19
CA VAL A 68 4.43 -5.09 10.83
C VAL A 68 3.25 -4.49 11.60
N LEU A 69 3.47 -3.33 12.19
CA LEU A 69 2.47 -2.58 12.95
C LEU A 69 1.81 -1.46 12.15
N GLY A 70 2.51 -0.89 11.16
CA GLY A 70 2.01 0.23 10.37
C GLY A 70 3.12 1.03 9.70
N PHE A 71 2.76 2.11 9.02
CA PHE A 71 3.68 3.14 8.54
C PHE A 71 4.29 3.93 9.70
N ASP A 72 5.48 4.48 9.48
CA ASP A 72 6.02 5.56 10.30
C ASP A 72 5.48 6.91 9.80
N LEU A 73 4.77 7.64 10.67
CA LEU A 73 4.17 8.92 10.35
C LEU A 73 5.15 10.09 10.45
N GLY A 74 6.29 9.95 11.14
CA GLY A 74 7.28 11.03 11.22
C GLY A 74 7.81 11.47 9.84
N PRO A 75 8.20 10.53 8.95
CA PRO A 75 8.53 10.85 7.56
C PRO A 75 7.35 11.41 6.75
N ALA A 76 6.10 11.07 7.09
CA ALA A 76 4.91 11.55 6.39
C ALA A 76 4.73 13.06 6.54
N ASP A 77 4.86 13.58 7.77
CA ASP A 77 4.79 15.02 8.05
C ASP A 77 5.86 15.81 7.29
N ALA A 78 7.09 15.27 7.24
CA ALA A 78 8.17 15.87 6.49
C ALA A 78 7.94 15.82 4.97
N TRP A 79 7.22 14.81 4.48
CA TRP A 79 6.86 14.67 3.07
C TRP A 79 5.76 15.67 2.67
N MET A 80 4.73 15.83 3.52
CA MET A 80 3.62 16.76 3.30
C MET A 80 4.08 18.22 3.37
N ARG A 81 4.86 18.59 4.38
CA ARG A 81 5.43 19.94 4.52
C ARG A 81 6.29 20.35 3.32
N ARG A 82 7.15 19.45 2.84
CA ARG A 82 8.01 19.71 1.66
C ARG A 82 7.23 19.96 0.37
N ARG A 83 5.96 19.55 0.30
CA ARG A 83 5.07 19.74 -0.84
C ARG A 83 4.06 20.86 -0.64
N GLY A 84 4.12 21.57 0.50
CA GLY A 84 3.21 22.67 0.80
C GLY A 84 1.74 22.23 0.92
N ILE A 85 1.50 20.99 1.36
CA ILE A 85 0.12 20.49 1.53
C ILE A 85 -0.54 21.25 2.70
N PRO A 86 -1.69 21.92 2.50
CA PRO A 86 -2.40 22.63 3.57
C PRO A 86 -2.86 21.67 4.67
N ASP A 87 -2.88 22.12 5.93
CA ASP A 87 -3.26 21.29 7.09
C ASP A 87 -4.65 20.63 6.91
N SER A 88 -5.61 21.34 6.33
CA SER A 88 -6.94 20.78 6.01
C SER A 88 -6.89 19.60 5.03
N GLU A 89 -5.93 19.57 4.11
CA GLU A 89 -5.71 18.47 3.18
C GLU A 89 -4.85 17.36 3.80
N GLN A 90 -3.99 17.67 4.77
CA GLN A 90 -3.20 16.68 5.50
C GLN A 90 -4.11 15.71 6.27
N ILE A 91 -5.14 16.22 6.95
CA ILE A 91 -6.12 15.38 7.67
C ILE A 91 -6.78 14.36 6.72
N VAL A 92 -7.17 14.81 5.52
CA VAL A 92 -7.77 13.93 4.51
C VAL A 92 -6.75 12.92 4.02
N LEU A 93 -5.50 13.34 3.80
CA LEU A 93 -4.43 12.48 3.32
C LEU A 93 -4.03 11.41 4.34
N GLU A 94 -3.98 11.75 5.62
CA GLU A 94 -3.77 10.81 6.73
C GLU A 94 -4.89 9.77 6.81
N GLN A 95 -6.15 10.19 6.65
CA GLN A 95 -7.27 9.25 6.62
C GLN A 95 -7.19 8.29 5.42
N GLN A 96 -6.80 8.81 4.25
CA GLN A 96 -6.59 7.96 3.08
C GLN A 96 -5.39 7.02 3.25
N LEU A 97 -4.33 7.48 3.90
CA LEU A 97 -3.16 6.65 4.22
C LEU A 97 -3.53 5.54 5.20
N ALA A 98 -4.39 5.80 6.19
CA ALA A 98 -4.90 4.78 7.10
C ALA A 98 -5.70 3.69 6.36
N ASP A 99 -6.50 4.07 5.36
CA ASP A 99 -7.20 3.08 4.51
C ASP A 99 -6.23 2.21 3.70
N ILE A 100 -5.15 2.79 3.18
CA ILE A 100 -4.08 2.03 2.51
C ILE A 100 -3.34 1.12 3.51
N GLU A 101 -3.06 1.60 4.72
CA GLU A 101 -2.40 0.85 5.79
C GLU A 101 -3.18 -0.41 6.16
N ILE A 102 -4.52 -0.34 6.19
CA ILE A 102 -5.38 -1.53 6.40
C ILE A 102 -5.10 -2.60 5.34
N GLY A 103 -4.99 -2.22 4.07
CA GLY A 103 -4.67 -3.14 2.97
C GLY A 103 -3.28 -3.75 3.13
N MET A 104 -2.28 -2.91 3.39
CA MET A 104 -0.92 -3.34 3.67
C MET A 104 -0.88 -4.37 4.80
N LEU A 105 -1.47 -4.06 5.97
CA LEU A 105 -1.44 -4.93 7.15
C LEU A 105 -2.09 -6.28 6.88
N LYS A 106 -3.17 -6.33 6.08
CA LYS A 106 -3.80 -7.58 5.65
C LYS A 106 -2.86 -8.45 4.81
N THR A 107 -2.05 -7.83 3.94
CA THR A 107 -1.11 -8.55 3.10
C THR A 107 0.12 -9.01 3.88
N VAL A 108 0.78 -8.11 4.61
CA VAL A 108 2.08 -8.40 5.25
C VAL A 108 1.96 -9.29 6.49
N ASN A 109 0.84 -9.25 7.22
CA ASN A 109 0.61 -10.08 8.40
C ASN A 109 -0.24 -11.33 8.10
N LYS A 110 -0.48 -11.64 6.82
CA LYS A 110 -1.17 -12.88 6.44
C LYS A 110 -0.35 -14.07 6.93
N LYS A 111 -0.96 -14.94 7.74
CA LYS A 111 -0.32 -16.19 8.16
C LYS A 111 -0.06 -17.03 6.90
N LYS A 112 1.17 -17.49 6.73
CA LYS A 112 1.49 -18.52 5.73
C LYS A 112 0.91 -19.84 6.24
N ASP A 113 0.05 -20.45 5.44
CA ASP A 113 -0.49 -21.81 5.67
C ASP A 113 0.61 -22.86 5.48
#